data_AF-W6VZX3-F1
#
_entry.id   AF-W6VZX3-F1
#
_cell.length_a   1.000
_cell.length_b   1.000
_cell.length_c   1.000
_cell.angle_alpha   90.00
_cell.angle_beta   90.00
_cell.angle_gamma   90.00
#
_symmetry.space_group_name_H-M   'P 1'
#
loop_
_entity.id
_entity.type
_entity.pdbx_description
1 polymer ?
#
loop_
_entity_poly.entity_id
_entity_poly.type
_entity_poly.pdbx_seq_one_letter_code
_entity_poly.pdbx_strand_id
1 'polypeptide(L)' 'MPELPPMAAAYAAHLAADEEWMDEIRRTFPREWAGDVRYTPRAHGEPGTPLRAAYERYLSTREAWELFLPSRERTAA' A
#
# COMPACT_ATOMS: atom_id res chain seq x y z
N MET A 1 -17.81 20.62 -5.42
CA MET A 1 -16.45 20.23 -4.98
C MET A 1 -15.64 20.02 -6.25
N PRO A 2 -14.54 20.76 -6.50
CA PRO A 2 -13.70 20.45 -7.66
C PRO A 2 -13.09 19.06 -7.49
N GLU A 3 -13.09 18.27 -8.56
CA GLU A 3 -12.44 16.96 -8.59
C GLU A 3 -10.91 17.15 -8.50
N LEU A 4 -10.25 16.26 -7.75
CA LEU A 4 -8.79 16.27 -7.66
C LEU A 4 -8.18 15.95 -9.03
N PRO A 5 -7.01 16.52 -9.38
CA PRO A 5 -6.24 16.07 -10.52
C PRO A 5 -5.99 14.55 -10.44
N PRO A 6 -5.97 13.81 -11.57
CA PRO A 6 -5.84 12.34 -11.56
C PRO A 6 -4.65 11.80 -10.74
N MET A 7 -3.50 12.47 -10.82
CA MET A 7 -2.31 12.13 -10.04
C MET A 7 -2.54 12.31 -8.53
N ALA A 8 -3.18 13.40 -8.12
CA ALA A 8 -3.48 13.67 -6.72
C ALA A 8 -4.52 12.68 -6.16
N ALA A 9 -5.50 12.29 -6.98
CA ALA A 9 -6.48 11.26 -6.62
C ALA A 9 -5.81 9.88 -6.46
N ALA A 10 -4.92 9.49 -7.39
CA ALA A 10 -4.17 8.24 -7.30
C ALA A 10 -3.25 8.20 -6.08
N TYR A 11 -2.56 9.31 -5.79
CA TYR A 11 -1.72 9.42 -4.61
C TYR A 11 -2.54 9.34 -3.30
N ALA A 12 -3.68 10.03 -3.22
CA ALA A 12 -4.57 9.96 -2.06
C ALA A 12 -5.11 8.54 -1.84
N ALA A 13 -5.49 7.84 -2.91
CA ALA A 13 -5.92 6.45 -2.85
C ALA A 13 -4.80 5.52 -2.37
N HIS A 14 -3.57 5.75 -2.83
CA HIS A 14 -2.40 5.00 -2.38
C HIS A 14 -2.12 5.19 -0.88
N LEU A 15 -2.16 6.44 -0.38
CA LEU A 15 -1.99 6.71 1.05
C LEU A 15 -3.06 6.05 1.91
N ALA A 16 -4.33 6.09 1.48
CA ALA A 16 -5.42 5.44 2.20
C ALA A 16 -5.24 3.91 2.26
N ALA A 17 -4.77 3.30 1.17
CA ALA A 17 -4.50 1.86 1.13
C ALA A 17 -3.24 1.48 1.95
N ASP A 18 -2.20 2.32 1.97
CA ASP A 18 -1.02 2.15 2.83
C ASP A 18 -1.42 2.18 4.32
N GLU A 19 -2.28 3.13 4.72
CA GLU A 19 -2.79 3.21 6.09
C GLU A 19 -3.61 1.97 6.48
N GLU A 20 -4.54 1.54 5.61
CA GLU A 20 -5.34 0.32 5.82
C GLU A 20 -4.45 -0.93 5.98
N TRP A 21 -3.44 -1.07 5.12
CA TRP A 21 -2.48 -2.17 5.21
C TRP A 21 -1.66 -2.12 6.52
N MET A 22 -1.19 -0.94 6.92
CA MET A 22 -0.47 -0.76 8.17
C MET A 22 -1.34 -1.10 9.40
N ASP A 23 -2.64 -0.81 9.35
CA ASP A 23 -3.58 -1.19 10.41
C ASP A 23 -3.83 -2.70 10.47
N GLU A 24 -3.87 -3.39 9.34
CA GLU A 24 -3.92 -4.86 9.33
C GLU A 24 -2.62 -5.49 9.82
N ILE A 25 -1.45 -4.91 9.51
CA ILE A 25 -0.16 -5.35 10.08
C ILE A 25 -0.19 -5.21 11.61
N ARG A 26 -0.62 -4.06 12.15
CA ARG A 26 -0.73 -3.83 13.61
C ARG A 26 -1.65 -4.84 14.28
N ARG A 27 -2.78 -5.16 13.65
CA ARG A 27 -3.75 -6.16 14.16
C ARG A 27 -3.20 -7.58 14.12
N THR A 28 -2.49 -7.94 13.05
CA THR A 28 -1.94 -9.30 12.86
C THR A 28 -0.71 -9.54 13.73
N PHE A 29 0.12 -8.51 13.95
CA PHE A 29 1.39 -8.58 14.67
C PHE A 29 1.44 -7.58 15.84
N PRO A 30 0.57 -7.72 16.86
CA PRO A 30 0.37 -6.70 17.89
C PRO A 30 1.57 -6.50 18.85
N ARG A 31 2.59 -7.36 18.75
CA ARG A 31 3.82 -7.30 19.58
C ARG A 31 5.03 -6.81 18.79
N GLU A 32 4.85 -6.49 17.51
CA GLU A 32 5.92 -6.09 16.61
C GLU A 32 5.63 -4.69 16.07
N TRP A 33 6.67 -3.94 15.77
CA TRP A 33 6.49 -2.63 15.16
C TRP A 33 6.11 -2.82 13.68
N ALA A 34 4.94 -2.31 13.29
CA ALA A 34 4.44 -2.46 11.93
C ALA A 34 5.41 -1.90 10.86
N GLY A 35 6.18 -0.86 11.23
CA GLY A 35 7.23 -0.29 10.39
C GLY A 35 8.37 -1.24 10.08
N ASP A 36 8.65 -2.21 10.96
CA ASP A 36 9.63 -3.27 10.68
C ASP A 36 8.99 -4.39 9.86
N VAL A 37 7.79 -4.80 10.26
CA VAL A 37 7.10 -5.94 9.64
C VAL A 37 6.77 -5.68 8.18
N ARG A 38 6.42 -4.43 7.80
CA ARG A 38 6.04 -4.06 6.42
C ARG A 38 7.10 -4.39 5.36
N TYR A 39 8.36 -4.53 5.76
CA TYR A 39 9.47 -4.88 4.86
C TYR A 39 9.77 -6.38 4.82
N THR A 40 8.93 -7.21 5.45
CA THR A 40 9.09 -8.66 5.52
C THR A 40 7.97 -9.37 4.74
N PRO A 41 8.20 -10.61 4.25
CA PRO A 41 7.16 -11.38 3.57
C PRO A 41 5.90 -11.63 4.42
N ARG A 42 6.01 -11.53 5.74
CA ARG A 42 4.88 -11.71 6.67
C ARG A 42 3.82 -10.64 6.51
N ALA A 43 4.21 -9.42 6.10
CA ALA A 43 3.27 -8.34 5.86
C ALA A 43 2.37 -8.55 4.62
N HIS A 44 2.68 -9.53 3.77
CA HIS A 44 1.87 -9.83 2.60
C HIS A 44 0.56 -10.55 2.96
N GLY A 45 0.49 -11.19 4.13
CA GLY A 45 -0.64 -12.01 4.56
C GLY A 45 -0.82 -13.29 3.74
N GLU A 46 -1.55 -14.24 4.33
CA GLU A 46 -1.95 -15.48 3.66
C GLU A 46 -3.20 -15.27 2.80
N PRO A 47 -3.37 -15.99 1.67
CA PRO A 47 -4.57 -15.95 0.84
C PRO A 47 -5.87 -16.06 1.66
N GLY A 48 -6.82 -15.15 1.39
CA GLY A 48 -8.11 -15.10 2.08
C GLY A 48 -8.11 -14.41 3.45
N THR A 49 -6.97 -13.91 3.92
CA THR A 49 -6.90 -13.11 5.16
C THR A 49 -7.18 -11.62 4.91
N PRO A 50 -7.65 -10.88 5.93
CA PRO A 50 -7.78 -9.42 5.85
C PRO A 50 -6.45 -8.72 5.50
N LEU A 51 -5.34 -9.18 6.10
CA LEU A 51 -4.01 -8.66 5.80
C LEU A 51 -3.64 -8.81 4.32
N ARG A 52 -3.99 -9.95 3.72
CA ARG A 52 -3.76 -10.18 2.29
C ARG A 52 -4.58 -9.24 1.41
N ALA A 53 -5.86 -9.06 1.73
CA ALA A 53 -6.72 -8.16 0.98
C ALA A 53 -6.21 -6.70 1.04
N ALA A 54 -5.78 -6.25 2.22
CA ALA A 54 -5.21 -4.91 2.38
C ALA A 54 -3.87 -4.76 1.63
N TYR A 55 -3.01 -5.77 1.66
CA TYR A 55 -1.75 -5.77 0.91
C TYR A 55 -1.97 -5.72 -0.61
N GLU A 56 -2.92 -6.49 -1.14
CA GLU A 56 -3.27 -6.49 -2.57
C GLU A 56 -3.83 -5.13 -3.00
N ARG A 57 -4.64 -4.48 -2.15
CA ARG A 57 -5.14 -3.12 -2.38
C ARG A 57 -4.01 -2.07 -2.36
N TYR A 58 -3.08 -2.18 -1.43
CA TYR A 58 -1.88 -1.35 -1.38
C TYR A 58 -1.07 -1.48 -2.67
N LEU A 59 -0.81 -2.69 -3.15
CA LEU A 59 -0.08 -2.91 -4.42
C LEU A 59 -0.82 -2.30 -5.60
N SER A 60 -2.12 -2.56 -5.74
CA SER A 60 -2.90 -2.04 -6.87
C SER A 60 -2.93 -0.51 -6.92
N THR A 61 -3.07 0.15 -5.77
CA THR A 61 -3.07 1.63 -5.71
C THR A 61 -1.68 2.22 -5.91
N ARG A 62 -0.63 1.52 -5.44
CA ARG A 62 0.77 1.89 -5.70
C ARG A 62 1.07 1.85 -7.20
N GLU A 63 0.75 0.76 -7.87
CA GLU A 63 0.92 0.61 -9.32
C GLU A 63 0.19 1.73 -10.08
N ALA A 64 -1.04 2.06 -9.69
CA ALA A 64 -1.82 3.13 -10.30
C ALA A 64 -1.18 4.52 -10.08
N TRP A 65 -0.63 4.79 -8.90
CA TRP A 65 0.08 6.04 -8.60
C TRP A 65 1.41 6.13 -9.36
N GLU A 66 2.18 5.04 -9.44
CA GLU A 66 3.48 4.98 -10.11
C GLU A 66 3.37 5.28 -11.62
N LEU A 67 2.21 5.05 -12.26
CA LEU A 67 1.97 5.47 -13.65
C LEU A 67 2.10 6.97 -13.88
N PHE A 68 1.95 7.79 -12.83
CA PHE A 68 2.11 9.24 -12.91
C PHE A 68 3.53 9.72 -12.61
N LEU A 69 4.42 8.83 -12.15
CA LEU A 69 5.80 9.17 -11.83
C LEU A 69 6.69 9.19 -13.08
N PRO A 70 7.64 10.13 -13.17
CA PRO A 70 8.55 10.19 -14.32
C PRO A 70 9.45 8.95 -14.41
N SER A 71 9.63 8.44 -15.64
CA SER A 71 10.33 7.17 -15.96
C SER A 71 11.75 6.98 -15.41
N ARG A 72 12.40 8.00 -14.84
CA ARG A 72 13.73 7.85 -14.21
C ARG A 72 13.70 7.07 -12.89
N GLU A 73 12.52 6.85 -12.32
CA GLU A 73 12.31 6.07 -11.09
C GLU A 73 11.81 4.64 -11.36
N ARG A 74 11.69 4.24 -12.63
CA ARG A 74 11.05 2.99 -13.05
C ARG A 74 12.00 1.78 -13.13
N THR A 75 13.25 1.93 -12.67
CA THR A 75 14.26 0.86 -12.67
C THR A 75 14.95 0.77 -11.32
N ALA A 76 14.38 -0.04 -10.43
CA ALA A 76 15.08 -0.78 -9.40
C ALA A 76 14.17 -1.93 -8.96
N ALA A 77 14.04 -2.93 -9.85
CA ALA A 77 13.55 -4.26 -9.51
C ALA A 77 14.75 -5.19 -9.33
#